data_AF-A0A353G192-F1
#
_entry.id   AF-A0A353G192-F1
#
_cell.length_a   1.000
_cell.length_b   1.000
_cell.length_c   1.000
_cell.angle_alpha   90.00
_cell.angle_beta   90.00
_cell.angle_gamma   90.00
#
_symmetry.space_group_name_H-M   'P 1'
#
loop_
_entity.id
_entity.type
_entity.pdbx_description
1 polymer ?
#
loop_
_entity_poly.entity_id
_entity_poly.type
_entity_poly.pdbx_seq_one_letter_code
_entity_poly.pdbx_strand_id
1 'polypeptide(L)' 'MDYFIQQLINGLTLGSIYGLVAIGYTMVYGIIGMINFAHGDIFMLGGFAALIVFLVLTTFFAGIPVALALLIMLV' A
#
# COMPACT_ATOMS: atom_id res chain seq x y z
N MET A 1 4.18 -24.73 17.63
CA MET A 1 5.26 -23.77 17.89
C MET A 1 5.73 -23.09 16.61
N ASP A 2 5.68 -23.76 15.47
CA ASP A 2 6.10 -23.21 14.17
C ASP A 2 5.31 -21.96 13.74
N TYR A 3 3.99 -21.94 13.97
CA TYR A 3 3.17 -20.76 13.66
C TYR A 3 3.60 -19.49 14.43
N PHE A 4 3.96 -19.64 15.71
CA PHE A 4 4.42 -18.52 16.53
C PHE A 4 5.78 -17.99 16.03
N ILE A 5 6.70 -18.90 15.71
CA ILE A 5 8.02 -18.54 15.16
C ILE A 5 7.87 -17.88 13.79
N GLN A 6 6.98 -18.40 12.93
CA GLN A 6 6.68 -17.82 11.63
C GLN A 6 6.12 -16.40 11.76
N GLN A 7 5.17 -16.18 12.67
CA GLN A 7 4.59 -14.86 12.88
C GLN A 7 5.60 -13.87 13.48
N LEU A 8 6.50 -14.35 14.34
CA LEU A 8 7.60 -13.54 14.86
C LEU A 8 8.55 -13.10 13.73
N ILE A 9 8.92 -14.01 12.84
CA ILE A 9 9.75 -13.70 11.67
C ILE A 9 9.04 -12.71 10.75
N ASN A 10 7.77 -12.95 10.41
CA ASN A 10 6.97 -12.04 9.58
C ASN A 10 6.88 -10.64 10.19
N GLY A 11 6.65 -10.55 11.50
CA GLY A 11 6.59 -9.29 12.24
C GLY A 11 7.93 -8.56 12.22
N LEU A 12 9.04 -9.28 12.40
CA LEU A 12 10.38 -8.71 12.34
C LEU A 12 10.72 -8.20 10.93
N THR A 13 10.37 -8.95 9.89
CA THR A 13 10.60 -8.57 8.49
C THR A 13 9.82 -7.32 8.13
N LEU A 14 8.51 -7.30 8.39
CA LEU A 14 7.67 -6.12 8.13
C LEU A 14 8.11 -4.92 8.97
N GLY A 15 8.42 -5.13 10.25
CA GLY A 15 8.92 -4.09 11.14
C GLY A 15 10.24 -3.49 10.67
N SER A 16 11.15 -4.32 10.14
CA SER A 16 12.44 -3.87 9.60
C SER A 16 12.27 -3.05 8.32
N ILE A 17 11.35 -3.45 7.43
CA ILE A 17 11.01 -2.68 6.22
C ILE A 17 10.44 -1.32 6.61
N TYR A 18 9.45 -1.27 7.51
CA TYR A 18 8.87 0.00 7.96
C TYR A 18 9.88 0.87 8.72
N GLY A 19 10.77 0.26 9.50
CA GLY A 19 11.86 0.97 10.18
C GLY A 19 12.84 1.63 9.19
N LEU A 20 13.24 0.92 8.12
CA LEU A 20 14.07 1.47 7.06
C LEU A 20 13.39 2.64 6.32
N VAL A 21 12.08 2.50 6.03
CA VAL A 21 11.30 3.59 5.41
C VAL A 21 11.27 4.82 6.31
N ALA A 22 11.04 4.65 7.61
CA ALA A 22 11.04 5.75 8.57
C ALA A 22 12.43 6.43 8.66
N ILE A 23 13.51 5.66 8.69
CA ILE A 23 14.88 6.19 8.68
C ILE A 23 15.11 7.00 7.40
N GLY A 24 14.76 6.46 6.22
CA GLY A 24 14.87 7.18 4.95
C GLY A 24 14.11 8.51 4.96
N TYR A 25 12.89 8.53 5.49
CA TYR A 25 12.09 9.75 5.62
C TYR A 25 12.71 10.78 6.57
N THR A 26 13.18 10.35 7.75
CA THR A 26 13.85 11.26 8.71
C THR A 26 15.17 11.80 8.17
N MET A 27 15.92 11.02 7.40
CA MET A 27 17.16 11.47 6.76
C MET A 27 16.90 12.55 5.71
N VAL A 28 15.91 12.34 4.84
CA VAL A 28 15.53 13.33 3.82
C VAL A 28 15.02 14.62 4.47
N TYR A 29 14.17 14.54 5.49
CA TYR A 29 13.70 15.71 6.22
C TYR A 29 14.80 16.41 7.03
N GLY A 30 15.73 15.65 7.60
CA GLY A 30 16.86 16.20 8.36
C GLY A 30 17.81 17.03 7.49
N ILE A 31 17.91 16.73 6.19
CA ILE A 31 18.75 17.46 5.24
C ILE A 31 18.00 18.64 4.60
N ILE A 32 16.73 18.45 4.21
CA ILE A 32 15.96 19.45 3.45
C ILE A 32 15.29 20.48 4.38
N GLY A 33 15.03 20.14 5.65
CA GLY A 33 14.43 21.05 6.63
C GLY A 33 12.95 21.40 6.37
N MET A 34 12.32 20.79 5.36
CA MET A 34 10.92 21.00 5.02
C MET A 34 10.15 19.68 5.05
N ILE A 35 8.97 19.69 5.67
CA ILE A 35 8.06 18.54 5.73
C ILE A 35 7.38 18.40 4.36
N ASN A 36 7.56 17.25 3.71
CA ASN A 36 7.03 16.95 2.38
C ASN A 36 5.82 16.00 2.49
N PHE A 37 4.61 16.52 2.32
CA PHE A 37 3.40 15.69 2.37
C PHE A 37 3.15 14.85 1.10
N ALA A 38 4.04 14.89 0.11
CA ALA A 38 3.89 14.14 -1.14
C ALA A 38 3.76 12.62 -0.93
N HIS A 39 4.19 12.06 0.21
CA HIS A 39 3.95 10.65 0.51
C HIS A 39 2.45 10.33 0.56
N GLY A 40 1.66 11.21 1.19
CA GLY A 40 0.21 11.07 1.26
C GLY A 40 -0.46 11.26 -0.10
N ASP A 41 0.07 12.18 -0.92
CA ASP A 41 -0.45 12.44 -2.26
C ASP A 41 -0.24 11.24 -3.20
N ILE A 42 0.92 10.58 -3.12
CA ILE A 42 1.19 9.35 -3.89
C ILE A 42 0.25 8.22 -3.44
N PHE A 43 -0.01 8.11 -2.14
CA PHE A 43 -0.93 7.11 -1.60
C PHE A 43 -2.37 7.35 -2.05
N MET A 44 -2.82 8.61 -2.04
CA MET A 44 -4.12 9.00 -2.58
C MET A 44 -4.21 8.72 -4.08
N LEU A 45 -3.18 9.04 -4.87
CA LEU A 45 -3.17 8.80 -6.31
C LEU A 45 -3.33 7.31 -6.62
N GLY A 46 -2.66 6.42 -5.89
CA GLY A 46 -2.83 4.97 -6.02
C GLY A 46 -4.26 4.50 -5.70
N GLY A 47 -4.85 5.02 -4.62
CA GLY A 47 -6.24 4.70 -4.23
C GLY A 47 -7.27 5.18 -5.24
N PHE A 48 -7.14 6.41 -5.74
CA PHE A 48 -8.00 6.94 -6.79
C PHE A 48 -7.81 6.21 -8.12
N ALA A 49 -6.58 5.82 -8.48
CA ALA A 49 -6.33 5.01 -9.66
C ALA A 49 -7.04 3.65 -9.56
N ALA A 50 -6.93 2.95 -8.43
CA ALA A 50 -7.65 1.69 -8.20
C ALA A 50 -9.17 1.85 -8.27
N LEU A 51 -9.71 2.93 -7.70
CA LEU A 51 -11.14 3.26 -7.79
C LEU A 51 -11.57 3.47 -9.25
N ILE A 52 -10.82 4.24 -10.04
CA ILE A 52 -11.12 4.48 -11.45
C ILE A 52 -11.14 3.15 -12.23
N VAL A 53 -10.14 2.29 -12.03
CA VAL A 53 -10.09 0.97 -12.68
C VAL A 53 -11.29 0.11 -12.25
N PHE A 54 -11.68 0.15 -10.97
CA PHE A 54 -12.86 -0.55 -10.48
C PHE A 54 -14.15 -0.05 -11.15
N LEU A 55 -14.30 1.27 -11.28
CA LEU A 55 -15.46 1.88 -11.93
C LEU A 55 -15.53 1.51 -13.42
N VAL A 56 -14.39 1.49 -14.11
CA VAL A 56 -14.31 1.05 -15.51
C VAL A 56 -14.69 -0.43 -15.64
N LEU A 57 -14.13 -1.31 -14.78
CA LEU A 57 -14.44 -2.74 -14.83
C LEU A 57 -15.92 -3.03 -14.57
N THR A 58 -16.51 -2.39 -13.56
CA THR A 58 -17.92 -2.61 -13.21
C THR A 58 -18.91 -2.00 -14.20
N THR A 59 -18.55 -0.89 -14.85
CA THR A 59 -19.43 -0.19 -15.79
C THR A 59 -19.33 -0.75 -17.22
N PHE A 60 -18.12 -1.04 -17.71
CA PHE A 60 -17.92 -1.56 -19.08
C PHE A 60 -18.06 -3.08 -19.17
N PHE A 61 -17.76 -3.82 -18.10
CA PHE A 61 -17.92 -5.26 -18.04
C PHE A 61 -19.04 -5.64 -17.08
N ALA A 62 -20.27 -5.20 -17.41
CA ALA A 62 -21.51 -5.34 -16.62
C ALA A 62 -21.92 -6.78 -16.22
N GLY A 63 -21.08 -7.79 -16.49
CA GLY A 63 -21.26 -9.19 -16.10
C GLY A 63 -20.17 -9.75 -15.18
N ILE A 64 -19.15 -8.97 -14.82
CA ILE A 64 -18.13 -9.44 -13.85
C ILE A 64 -18.76 -9.39 -12.45
N PRO A 65 -18.84 -10.51 -11.73
CA PRO A 65 -19.28 -10.50 -10.35
C PRO A 65 -18.42 -9.54 -9.54
N VAL A 66 -19.04 -8.66 -8.73
CA VAL A 66 -18.33 -7.67 -7.91
C VAL A 66 -17.21 -8.31 -7.08
N ALA A 67 -17.43 -9.54 -6.62
CA ALA A 67 -16.42 -10.34 -5.93
C ALA A 67 -15.16 -10.61 -6.77
N LEU A 68 -15.29 -10.88 -8.07
CA LEU A 68 -14.17 -11.12 -8.98
C LEU A 68 -13.41 -9.83 -9.29
N ALA A 69 -14.13 -8.72 -9.48
CA ALA A 69 -13.52 -7.40 -9.67
C ALA A 69 -12.71 -6.96 -8.44
N LEU A 70 -13.23 -7.22 -7.23
CA LEU A 70 -12.51 -6.96 -5.98
C LEU A 70 -11.31 -7.89 -5.80
N LEU A 71 -11.38 -9.15 -6.23
CA LEU A 71 -10.26 -10.08 -6.16
C LEU A 71 -9.10 -9.62 -7.06
N ILE A 72 -9.40 -9.17 -8.27
CA ILE A 72 -8.40 -8.62 -9.21
C ILE A 72 -7.71 -7.38 -8.61
N MET A 73 -8.41 -6.59 -7.80
CA MET A 73 -7.89 -5.39 -7.14
C MET A 73 -7.13 -5.67 -5.83
N LEU A 74 -7.27 -6.86 -5.26
CA LEU A 74 -6.67 -7.23 -3.98
C LEU A 74 -5.21 -7.69 -4.13
N VAL A 75 -4.75 -7.87 -5.37
CA VAL A 75 -3.37 -8.19 -5.76
C VAL A 75 -2.62 -6.91 -6.10
#